data_AF-A0A3P1CNM8-F1
#
_entry.id   AF-A0A3P1CNM8-F1
#
_cell.length_a   1.000
_cell.length_b   1.000
_cell.length_c   1.000
_cell.angle_alpha   90.00
_cell.angle_beta   90.00
_cell.angle_gamma   90.00
#
_symmetry.space_group_name_H-M   'P 1'
#
loop_
_entity.id
_entity.type
_entity.pdbx_description
1 polymer ?
#
loop_
_entity_poly.entity_id
_entity_poly.type
_entity_poly.pdbx_seq_one_letter_code
_entity_poly.pdbx_strand_id
1 'polypeptide(L)'
;MKVSGVGFLLFLSLSWNTFSQACSESVLLATPGKWTEGMKGSTSGISAADLAREKVIVGTIHKIVLQGYKPQGVDADYNGVYYRSEAARSANMFGYNLRFMPYVCRENAIEKAHETNTSLSITANQIPFGPEIYEPFIDSSPWDAGFRSMRKMPVDKGGIYYFVEETGLGFGVRGMQYTWLITYEDKLPFLYVSKKEFLEKKRAKLTAGKEQEINTIKSTYTTRPKAEQDAMLQKSVKGFEAALAKVEAYLKLPDDELTKPAVVKQDPNDFLSHLFTTPDDRFANILIKPNPGYFNKKLPLSSPQFITVVLQGDEKNPILGKAMKDMQQGLDFGKLKAMLGK
;
A
#
# COMPACT_ATOMS: atom_id res chain seq x y z
N MET A 1 -5.32 35.83 89.41
CA MET A 1 -4.58 36.62 88.40
C MET A 1 -4.09 35.62 87.34
N LYS A 2 -4.55 35.74 86.08
CA LYS A 2 -3.76 36.28 84.94
C LYS A 2 -2.44 35.49 84.79
N VAL A 3 -2.09 34.80 83.69
CA VAL A 3 -2.15 35.18 82.26
C VAL A 3 -1.60 34.00 81.41
N SER A 4 -2.19 33.85 80.21
CA SER A 4 -1.65 33.34 78.93
C SER A 4 -1.04 31.95 78.77
N GLY A 5 -1.78 31.09 78.06
CA GLY A 5 -1.22 30.12 77.13
C GLY A 5 -0.88 30.77 75.78
N VAL A 6 0.29 30.45 75.25
CA VAL A 6 0.74 30.82 73.90
C VAL A 6 0.55 29.60 73.01
N GLY A 7 -0.39 29.70 72.07
CA GLY A 7 -0.52 28.77 70.97
C GLY A 7 0.44 29.12 69.84
N PHE A 8 0.97 28.11 69.15
CA PHE A 8 1.56 28.27 67.83
C PHE A 8 1.37 26.96 67.06
N LEU A 9 0.23 26.85 66.37
CA LEU A 9 -0.03 25.80 65.38
C LEU A 9 0.35 26.38 64.00
N LEU A 10 1.53 26.01 63.50
CA LEU A 10 1.93 26.27 62.11
C LEU A 10 1.10 25.37 61.20
N PHE A 11 0.07 25.92 60.56
CA PHE A 11 -0.55 25.32 59.38
C PHE A 11 0.31 25.63 58.16
N LEU A 12 1.17 24.69 57.78
CA LEU A 12 1.86 24.67 56.48
C LEU A 12 0.84 24.30 55.39
N SER A 13 0.11 25.28 54.87
CA SER A 13 -0.68 25.13 53.65
C SER A 13 0.26 25.20 52.44
N LEU A 14 0.89 24.06 52.12
CA LEU A 14 1.50 23.82 50.82
C LEU A 14 0.38 23.70 49.80
N SER A 15 -0.03 24.84 49.25
CA SER A 15 -0.89 24.92 48.09
C SER A 15 -0.13 24.36 46.88
N TRP A 16 -0.18 23.05 46.70
CA TRP A 16 0.18 22.43 45.42
C TRP A 16 -0.82 22.95 44.39
N ASN A 17 -0.42 24.00 43.66
CA ASN A 17 -1.07 24.37 42.41
C ASN A 17 -0.86 23.20 41.44
N THR A 18 -1.74 22.20 41.49
CA THR A 18 -1.96 21.30 40.37
C THR A 18 -2.47 22.16 39.23
N PHE A 19 -1.55 22.70 38.42
CA PHE A 19 -1.88 23.21 37.11
C PHE A 19 -2.43 22.02 36.33
N SER A 20 -3.75 21.85 36.36
CA SER A 20 -4.44 21.00 35.40
C SER A 20 -4.05 21.53 34.03
N GLN A 21 -3.14 20.83 33.34
CA GLN A 21 -2.80 21.16 31.97
C GLN A 21 -4.11 21.13 31.19
N ALA A 22 -4.53 22.28 30.66
CA ALA A 22 -5.78 22.43 29.92
C ALA A 22 -5.83 21.51 28.67
N CYS A 23 -4.69 20.94 28.29
CA CYS A 23 -4.52 20.03 27.18
C CYS A 23 -3.84 18.74 27.67
N SER A 24 -4.64 17.68 27.85
CA SER A 24 -4.17 16.32 28.15
C SER A 24 -4.59 15.37 27.03
N GLU A 25 -3.94 14.21 26.91
CA GLU A 25 -4.28 13.21 25.89
C GLU A 25 -5.75 12.77 25.96
N SER A 26 -6.30 12.58 27.17
CA SER A 26 -7.72 12.26 27.35
C SER A 26 -8.65 13.36 26.84
N VAL A 27 -8.24 14.63 27.00
CA VAL A 27 -8.99 15.77 26.46
C VAL A 27 -8.92 15.76 24.94
N LEU A 28 -7.74 15.53 24.34
CA LEU A 28 -7.60 15.41 22.88
C LEU A 28 -8.47 14.29 22.32
N LEU A 29 -8.40 13.09 22.91
CA LEU A 29 -9.19 11.92 22.48
C LEU A 29 -10.71 12.15 22.55
N ALA A 30 -11.17 12.96 23.51
CA ALA A 30 -12.58 13.30 23.68
C ALA A 30 -13.03 14.49 22.81
N THR A 31 -12.09 15.26 22.25
CA THR A 31 -12.41 16.48 21.50
C THR A 31 -13.10 16.11 20.18
N PRO A 32 -14.34 16.57 19.92
CA PRO A 32 -15.04 16.26 18.68
C PRO A 32 -14.31 16.83 17.46
N GLY A 33 -14.14 15.99 16.45
CA GLY A 33 -13.54 16.37 15.18
C GLY A 33 -14.52 16.96 14.17
N LYS A 34 -14.00 17.61 13.13
CA LYS A 34 -14.80 18.14 12.02
C LYS A 34 -14.55 17.39 10.73
N TRP A 35 -15.56 17.35 9.88
CA TRP A 35 -15.42 16.95 8.47
C TRP A 35 -15.08 18.17 7.63
N THR A 36 -14.02 18.08 6.85
CA THR A 36 -13.60 19.13 5.91
C THR A 36 -13.45 18.54 4.53
N GLU A 37 -14.06 19.16 3.52
CA GLU A 37 -13.78 18.79 2.13
C GLU A 37 -12.45 19.43 1.72
N GLY A 38 -11.50 18.57 1.34
CA GLY A 38 -10.16 18.94 0.91
C GLY A 38 -10.09 19.36 -0.56
N MET A 39 -8.86 19.41 -1.08
CA MET A 39 -8.64 19.77 -2.48
C MET A 39 -9.28 18.77 -3.43
N LYS A 40 -10.01 19.28 -4.43
CA LYS A 40 -10.60 18.45 -5.48
C LYS A 40 -9.50 17.79 -6.30
N GLY A 41 -9.59 16.47 -6.46
CA GLY A 41 -8.68 15.74 -7.34
C GLY A 41 -8.78 16.20 -8.79
N SER A 42 -7.73 15.95 -9.58
CA SER A 42 -7.77 16.19 -11.03
C SER A 42 -8.92 15.42 -11.65
N THR A 43 -9.57 16.02 -12.65
CA THR A 43 -10.62 15.36 -13.46
C THR A 43 -10.24 15.34 -14.94
N SER A 44 -8.96 15.60 -15.25
CA SER A 44 -8.47 15.72 -16.63
C SER A 44 -8.45 14.36 -17.32
N GLY A 45 -8.91 14.32 -18.58
CA GLY A 45 -8.89 13.10 -19.41
C GLY A 45 -9.93 12.04 -19.04
N ILE A 46 -11.03 12.44 -18.40
CA ILE A 46 -12.19 11.58 -18.12
C ILE A 46 -13.38 12.14 -18.90
N SER A 47 -14.18 11.27 -19.51
CA SER A 47 -15.40 11.70 -20.20
C SER A 47 -16.37 12.35 -19.21
N ALA A 48 -17.13 13.37 -19.63
CA ALA A 48 -18.09 14.02 -18.73
C ALA A 48 -19.13 13.04 -18.17
N ALA A 49 -19.54 12.05 -18.98
CA ALA A 49 -20.49 11.02 -18.58
C ALA A 49 -19.92 10.07 -17.53
N ASP A 50 -18.66 9.63 -17.68
CA ASP A 50 -17.99 8.79 -16.67
C ASP A 50 -17.74 9.59 -15.39
N LEU A 51 -17.22 10.81 -15.50
CA LEU A 51 -16.94 11.65 -14.33
C LEU A 51 -18.21 11.91 -13.49
N ALA A 52 -19.36 12.11 -14.13
CA ALA A 52 -20.62 12.26 -13.43
C ALA A 52 -21.01 10.99 -12.64
N ARG A 53 -20.84 9.80 -13.23
CA ARG A 53 -21.10 8.51 -12.57
C ARG A 53 -20.10 8.24 -11.44
N GLU A 54 -18.82 8.48 -11.67
CA GLU A 54 -17.76 8.32 -10.67
C GLU A 54 -18.03 9.20 -9.44
N LYS A 55 -18.44 10.47 -9.65
CA LYS A 55 -18.81 11.38 -8.55
C LYS A 55 -19.99 10.87 -7.72
N VAL A 56 -20.98 10.23 -8.34
CA VAL A 56 -22.11 9.62 -7.62
C VAL A 56 -21.63 8.46 -6.74
N ILE A 57 -20.73 7.62 -7.25
CA ILE A 57 -20.16 6.50 -6.49
C ILE A 57 -19.30 7.02 -5.34
N VAL A 58 -18.40 7.98 -5.59
CA VAL A 58 -17.56 8.60 -4.55
C VAL A 58 -18.41 9.29 -3.48
N GLY A 59 -19.48 10.00 -3.87
CA GLY A 59 -20.44 10.57 -2.92
C GLY A 59 -21.18 9.50 -2.09
N THR A 60 -21.43 8.33 -2.67
CA THR A 60 -22.01 7.19 -1.95
C THR A 60 -21.01 6.61 -0.94
N ILE A 61 -19.74 6.45 -1.33
CA ILE A 61 -18.66 6.05 -0.42
C ILE A 61 -18.57 7.03 0.76
N HIS A 62 -18.55 8.33 0.49
CA HIS A 62 -18.49 9.34 1.54
C HIS A 62 -19.67 9.21 2.53
N LYS A 63 -20.90 8.99 2.04
CA LYS A 63 -22.06 8.76 2.91
C LYS A 63 -21.91 7.50 3.77
N ILE A 64 -21.36 6.41 3.22
CA ILE A 64 -21.09 5.19 3.98
C ILE A 64 -20.10 5.48 5.12
N VAL A 65 -18.98 6.15 4.81
CA VAL A 65 -17.96 6.51 5.80
C VAL A 65 -18.53 7.46 6.86
N LEU A 66 -19.28 8.48 6.45
CA LEU A 66 -19.88 9.48 7.35
C LEU A 66 -20.91 8.86 8.32
N GLN A 67 -21.65 7.84 7.88
CA GLN A 67 -22.61 7.11 8.73
C GLN A 67 -21.89 6.22 9.75
N GLY A 68 -20.76 5.63 9.36
CA GLY A 68 -20.02 4.66 10.17
C GLY A 68 -19.01 5.28 11.13
N TYR A 69 -18.51 6.49 10.85
CA TYR A 69 -17.41 7.10 11.58
C TYR A 69 -17.76 8.51 12.07
N LYS A 70 -17.45 8.79 13.34
CA LYS A 70 -17.56 10.11 13.96
C LYS A 70 -16.16 10.56 14.42
N PRO A 71 -15.55 11.57 13.77
CA PRO A 71 -14.19 12.00 14.12
C PRO A 71 -14.09 12.45 15.58
N GLN A 72 -13.09 11.92 16.29
CA GLN A 72 -12.75 12.28 17.67
C GLN A 72 -11.22 12.37 17.80
N GLY A 73 -10.73 13.46 18.37
CA GLY A 73 -9.30 13.78 18.47
C GLY A 73 -8.62 14.12 17.14
N VAL A 74 -9.37 14.13 16.04
CA VAL A 74 -8.86 14.38 14.68
C VAL A 74 -9.88 15.17 13.88
N ASP A 75 -9.43 16.08 13.01
CA ASP A 75 -10.23 16.50 11.86
C ASP A 75 -10.13 15.45 10.74
N ALA A 76 -11.24 15.24 10.04
CA ALA A 76 -11.39 14.32 8.92
C ALA A 76 -11.42 15.12 7.61
N ASP A 77 -10.26 15.24 6.95
CA ASP A 77 -10.12 15.93 5.66
C ASP A 77 -10.30 14.95 4.51
N TYR A 78 -11.35 15.11 3.70
CA TYR A 78 -11.72 14.16 2.66
C TYR A 78 -11.80 14.76 1.27
N ASN A 79 -11.52 13.96 0.24
CA ASN A 79 -11.69 14.38 -1.14
C ASN A 79 -11.98 13.20 -2.07
N GLY A 80 -12.60 13.50 -3.22
CA GLY A 80 -12.66 12.57 -4.34
C GLY A 80 -11.37 12.61 -5.16
N VAL A 81 -10.96 11.46 -5.69
CA VAL A 81 -9.87 11.31 -6.66
C VAL A 81 -10.38 10.61 -7.91
N TYR A 82 -10.01 11.13 -9.07
CA TYR A 82 -10.45 10.62 -10.36
C TYR A 82 -9.22 10.53 -11.26
N TYR A 83 -8.89 9.32 -11.71
CA TYR A 83 -7.69 9.11 -12.51
C TYR A 83 -8.02 9.23 -13.99
N ARG A 84 -7.07 9.76 -14.75
CA ARG A 84 -7.17 9.85 -16.21
C ARG A 84 -7.48 8.47 -16.80
N SER A 85 -8.42 8.43 -17.75
CA SER A 85 -8.68 7.22 -18.51
C SER A 85 -7.54 6.99 -19.50
N GLU A 86 -7.01 5.77 -19.52
CA GLU A 86 -5.99 5.35 -20.48
C GLU A 86 -6.59 4.32 -21.42
N ALA A 87 -6.28 4.41 -22.72
CA ALA A 87 -6.89 3.57 -23.75
C ALA A 87 -6.71 2.06 -23.53
N ALA A 88 -5.67 1.65 -22.78
CA ALA A 88 -5.40 0.25 -22.46
C ALA A 88 -6.22 -0.31 -21.28
N ARG A 89 -6.93 0.55 -20.52
CA ARG A 89 -7.60 0.13 -19.28
C ARG A 89 -9.00 -0.40 -19.54
N SER A 90 -9.36 -1.47 -18.83
CA SER A 90 -10.70 -2.08 -18.91
C SER A 90 -11.74 -1.39 -18.01
N ALA A 91 -11.31 -0.47 -17.14
CA ALA A 91 -12.16 0.37 -16.29
C ALA A 91 -11.39 1.62 -15.85
N ASN A 92 -12.12 2.70 -15.53
CA ASN A 92 -11.56 3.89 -14.90
C ASN A 92 -11.24 3.61 -13.44
N MET A 93 -10.16 4.22 -12.96
CA MET A 93 -9.81 4.25 -11.55
C MET A 93 -10.31 5.56 -10.95
N PHE A 94 -10.89 5.48 -9.77
CA PHE A 94 -11.37 6.63 -9.01
C PHE A 94 -11.58 6.21 -7.56
N GLY A 95 -11.78 7.16 -6.66
CA GLY A 95 -11.96 6.81 -5.26
C GLY A 95 -12.22 7.98 -4.33
N TYR A 96 -12.27 7.63 -3.06
CA TYR A 96 -12.45 8.50 -1.92
C TYR A 96 -11.18 8.43 -1.07
N ASN A 97 -10.64 9.58 -0.70
CA ASN A 97 -9.53 9.70 0.23
C ASN A 97 -9.98 10.44 1.47
N LEU A 98 -9.40 10.06 2.61
CA LEU A 98 -9.60 10.69 3.90
C LEU A 98 -8.26 10.74 4.65
N ARG A 99 -7.93 11.90 5.22
CA ARG A 99 -6.77 12.12 6.08
C ARG A 99 -7.24 12.43 7.49
N PHE A 100 -6.58 11.83 8.47
CA PHE A 100 -6.88 12.02 9.88
C PHE A 100 -5.89 13.05 10.45
N MET A 101 -6.33 14.30 10.61
CA MET A 101 -5.49 15.42 11.08
C MET A 101 -5.58 15.50 12.61
N PRO A 102 -4.59 14.99 13.36
CA PRO A 102 -4.71 14.88 14.81
C PRO A 102 -4.68 16.25 15.49
N TYR A 103 -5.39 16.35 16.61
CA TYR A 103 -5.19 17.45 17.53
C TYR A 103 -3.95 17.21 18.39
N VAL A 104 -3.23 18.29 18.68
CA VAL A 104 -1.99 18.30 19.46
C VAL A 104 -2.04 19.41 20.50
N CYS A 105 -1.31 19.23 21.59
CA CYS A 105 -1.13 20.28 22.59
C CYS A 105 0.07 21.14 22.22
N ARG A 106 -0.15 22.44 21.98
CA ARG A 106 0.92 23.44 21.83
C ARG A 106 0.61 24.62 22.75
N GLU A 107 1.56 24.97 23.61
CA GLU A 107 1.43 26.10 24.56
C GLU A 107 0.13 26.06 25.40
N ASN A 108 -0.29 24.86 25.84
CA ASN A 108 -1.55 24.58 26.54
C ASN A 108 -2.84 24.84 25.73
N ALA A 109 -2.75 25.14 24.44
CA ALA A 109 -3.87 25.18 23.51
C ALA A 109 -3.98 23.86 22.73
N ILE A 110 -5.22 23.50 22.39
CA ILE A 110 -5.50 22.41 21.45
C ILE A 110 -5.38 22.99 20.05
N GLU A 111 -4.41 22.50 19.29
CA GLU A 111 -4.18 22.89 17.90
C GLU A 111 -4.37 21.70 16.97
N LYS A 112 -4.64 21.96 15.70
CA LYS A 112 -4.70 20.94 14.66
C LYS A 112 -3.33 20.78 14.01
N ALA A 113 -2.86 19.53 13.89
CA ALA A 113 -1.68 19.24 13.08
C ALA A 113 -1.92 19.57 11.60
N HIS A 114 -0.90 20.09 10.92
CA HIS A 114 -1.00 20.43 9.50
C HIS A 114 -0.66 19.28 8.56
N GLU A 115 -0.13 18.18 9.10
CA GLU A 115 0.28 17.00 8.35
C GLU A 115 -0.13 15.73 9.09
N THR A 116 -0.32 14.66 8.33
CA THR A 116 -0.59 13.32 8.85
C THR A 116 -0.19 12.29 7.82
N ASN A 117 0.33 11.16 8.29
CA ASN A 117 0.57 9.97 7.47
C ASN A 117 -0.51 8.90 7.70
N THR A 118 -1.51 9.21 8.52
CA THR A 118 -2.66 8.34 8.77
C THR A 118 -3.78 8.71 7.80
N SER A 119 -4.18 7.75 6.98
CA SER A 119 -5.12 7.98 5.89
C SER A 119 -5.94 6.73 5.57
N LEU A 120 -7.11 6.97 5.01
CA LEU A 120 -8.00 5.98 4.42
C LEU A 120 -8.13 6.29 2.92
N SER A 121 -8.03 5.27 2.10
CA SER A 121 -8.35 5.33 0.67
C SER A 121 -9.35 4.21 0.35
N ILE A 122 -10.44 4.55 -0.31
CA ILE A 122 -11.43 3.60 -0.84
C ILE A 122 -11.52 3.83 -2.34
N THR A 123 -10.94 2.93 -3.12
CA THR A 123 -10.75 3.11 -4.56
C THR A 123 -11.45 2.00 -5.35
N ALA A 124 -12.07 2.39 -6.44
CA ALA A 124 -12.65 1.47 -7.42
C ALA A 124 -11.62 1.16 -8.50
N ASN A 125 -11.56 -0.11 -8.90
CA ASN A 125 -10.73 -0.60 -10.00
C ASN A 125 -9.22 -0.36 -9.85
N GLN A 126 -8.75 -0.07 -8.64
CA GLN A 126 -7.35 0.20 -8.33
C GLN A 126 -6.80 -0.84 -7.37
N ILE A 127 -5.73 -1.52 -7.75
CA ILE A 127 -5.04 -2.47 -6.87
C ILE A 127 -4.18 -1.70 -5.84
N PRO A 128 -4.16 -2.11 -4.57
CA PRO A 128 -3.40 -1.44 -3.49
C PRO A 128 -1.90 -1.41 -3.74
N PHE A 129 -1.38 -2.38 -4.49
CA PHE A 129 0.03 -2.49 -4.86
C PHE A 129 0.38 -1.76 -6.17
N GLY A 130 -0.50 -0.85 -6.63
CA GLY A 130 -0.30 0.06 -7.76
C GLY A 130 -1.24 -0.21 -8.96
N PRO A 131 -1.59 0.83 -9.75
CA PRO A 131 -2.31 0.69 -11.04
C PRO A 131 -1.55 -0.20 -12.04
N GLU A 132 -0.24 -0.30 -11.82
CA GLU A 132 0.75 -0.84 -12.74
C GLU A 132 0.62 -2.34 -13.02
N ILE A 133 -0.31 -3.06 -12.39
CA ILE A 133 -0.49 -4.48 -12.73
C ILE A 133 -0.99 -4.62 -14.16
N TYR A 134 -1.92 -3.75 -14.58
CA TYR A 134 -2.55 -3.81 -15.91
C TYR A 134 -1.82 -2.96 -16.94
N GLU A 135 -0.88 -2.14 -16.49
CA GLU A 135 0.05 -1.47 -17.38
C GLU A 135 1.11 -2.47 -17.84
N PRO A 136 1.63 -2.35 -19.07
CA PRO A 136 2.77 -3.13 -19.50
C PRO A 136 3.89 -3.02 -18.47
N PHE A 137 4.36 -4.15 -17.97
CA PHE A 137 5.53 -4.16 -17.09
C PHE A 137 6.70 -3.56 -17.86
N ILE A 138 7.13 -2.36 -17.48
CA ILE A 138 8.31 -1.73 -18.07
C ILE A 138 9.50 -2.50 -17.56
N ASP A 139 10.06 -3.33 -18.44
CA ASP A 139 11.24 -4.10 -18.11
C ASP A 139 12.44 -3.17 -18.04
N SER A 140 12.78 -2.74 -16.83
CA SER A 140 13.91 -1.84 -16.61
C SER A 140 15.25 -2.60 -16.58
N SER A 141 15.23 -3.94 -16.39
CA SER A 141 16.45 -4.68 -16.14
C SER A 141 16.34 -6.22 -16.11
N PRO A 142 17.40 -6.97 -16.51
CA PRO A 142 17.52 -8.42 -16.33
C PRO A 142 17.53 -8.92 -14.87
N TRP A 143 17.89 -8.11 -13.87
CA TRP A 143 17.85 -8.57 -12.47
C TRP A 143 16.43 -8.63 -11.91
N ASP A 144 15.52 -7.81 -12.44
CA ASP A 144 14.15 -7.71 -11.95
C ASP A 144 13.36 -9.02 -12.15
N ALA A 145 12.38 -9.27 -11.28
CA ALA A 145 11.57 -10.49 -11.33
C ALA A 145 10.74 -10.59 -12.63
N GLY A 146 10.53 -9.45 -13.30
CA GLY A 146 9.74 -9.36 -14.54
C GLY A 146 8.23 -9.45 -14.29
N PHE A 147 7.79 -9.39 -13.04
CA PHE A 147 6.38 -9.42 -12.64
C PHE A 147 6.16 -8.42 -11.52
N ARG A 148 4.91 -7.99 -11.35
CA ARG A 148 4.50 -7.28 -10.13
C ARG A 148 4.47 -8.24 -8.96
N SER A 149 4.55 -7.71 -7.75
CA SER A 149 4.56 -8.55 -6.55
C SER A 149 3.78 -7.93 -5.39
N MET A 150 3.39 -8.80 -4.46
CA MET A 150 2.79 -8.45 -3.18
C MET A 150 3.67 -9.00 -2.05
N ARG A 151 3.60 -8.37 -0.87
CA ARG A 151 4.35 -8.82 0.32
C ARG A 151 3.62 -9.89 1.12
N LYS A 152 2.28 -9.90 1.08
CA LYS A 152 1.45 -10.84 1.82
C LYS A 152 0.35 -11.43 0.94
N MET A 153 0.04 -12.71 1.20
CA MET A 153 -1.11 -13.37 0.58
C MET A 153 -2.38 -12.82 1.22
N PRO A 154 -3.41 -12.46 0.42
CA PRO A 154 -4.70 -12.10 0.98
C PRO A 154 -5.36 -13.32 1.64
N VAL A 155 -6.04 -13.09 2.76
CA VAL A 155 -6.90 -14.08 3.41
C VAL A 155 -8.34 -13.79 3.04
N ASP A 156 -9.04 -14.77 2.47
CA ASP A 156 -10.48 -14.64 2.19
C ASP A 156 -11.29 -14.65 3.49
N LYS A 157 -12.13 -13.64 3.67
CA LYS A 157 -13.08 -13.49 4.76
C LYS A 157 -14.49 -13.24 4.20
N GLY A 158 -15.01 -14.18 3.42
CA GLY A 158 -16.38 -14.13 2.88
C GLY A 158 -16.49 -13.28 1.62
N GLY A 159 -15.54 -13.44 0.69
CA GLY A 159 -15.47 -12.66 -0.54
C GLY A 159 -14.91 -11.24 -0.33
N ILE A 160 -14.25 -11.04 0.82
CA ILE A 160 -13.45 -9.86 1.13
C ILE A 160 -12.07 -10.37 1.47
N TYR A 161 -11.11 -10.04 0.61
CA TYR A 161 -9.72 -10.44 0.76
C TYR A 161 -9.01 -9.44 1.67
N TYR A 162 -8.43 -9.92 2.77
CA TYR A 162 -7.82 -9.08 3.79
C TYR A 162 -6.35 -9.39 3.97
N PHE A 163 -5.52 -8.36 4.12
CA PHE A 163 -4.13 -8.50 4.52
C PHE A 163 -3.64 -7.26 5.27
N VAL A 164 -2.61 -7.48 6.07
CA VAL A 164 -1.98 -6.48 6.94
C VAL A 164 -0.49 -6.52 6.72
N GLU A 165 0.13 -5.35 6.58
CA GLU A 165 1.56 -5.22 6.42
C GLU A 165 2.11 -4.02 7.18
N GLU A 166 3.37 -4.12 7.62
CA GLU A 166 4.10 -2.96 8.10
C GLU A 166 4.43 -2.06 6.92
N THR A 167 4.14 -0.77 7.03
CA THR A 167 4.36 0.22 5.98
C THR A 167 5.25 1.35 6.46
N GLY A 168 5.96 1.99 5.53
CA GLY A 168 6.70 3.22 5.79
C GLY A 168 5.76 4.41 5.73
N LEU A 169 5.71 5.21 6.78
CA LEU A 169 4.92 6.44 6.86
C LEU A 169 5.75 7.69 6.48
N GLY A 170 6.97 7.51 5.97
CA GLY A 170 7.92 8.60 5.72
C GLY A 170 8.79 8.93 6.93
N PHE A 171 9.91 9.64 6.69
CA PHE A 171 10.87 10.07 7.73
C PHE A 171 11.32 8.98 8.70
N GLY A 172 11.43 7.73 8.24
CA GLY A 172 11.81 6.59 9.08
C GLY A 172 10.72 6.08 10.01
N VAL A 173 9.53 6.68 10.01
CA VAL A 173 8.38 6.22 10.79
C VAL A 173 7.78 4.98 10.15
N ARG A 174 7.50 3.98 10.98
CA ARG A 174 6.82 2.74 10.61
C ARG A 174 5.40 2.75 11.18
N GLY A 175 4.47 2.22 10.41
CA GLY A 175 3.09 2.03 10.82
C GLY A 175 2.52 0.75 10.24
N MET A 176 1.20 0.63 10.32
CA MET A 176 0.48 -0.51 9.78
C MET A 176 -0.39 -0.07 8.62
N GLN A 177 -0.44 -0.91 7.58
CA GLN A 177 -1.38 -0.81 6.48
C GLN A 177 -2.33 -2.00 6.54
N TYR A 178 -3.61 -1.69 6.62
CA TYR A 178 -4.70 -2.62 6.58
C TYR A 178 -5.38 -2.52 5.23
N THR A 179 -5.47 -3.62 4.51
CA THR A 179 -6.04 -3.64 3.17
C THR A 179 -7.16 -4.65 3.06
N TRP A 180 -8.27 -4.20 2.50
CA TRP A 180 -9.40 -5.05 2.11
C TRP A 180 -9.62 -4.91 0.61
N LEU A 181 -9.73 -6.02 -0.06
CA LEU A 181 -10.03 -6.11 -1.48
C LEU A 181 -11.38 -6.82 -1.63
N ILE A 182 -12.38 -6.05 -2.05
CA ILE A 182 -13.76 -6.47 -2.23
C ILE A 182 -13.94 -6.78 -3.72
N THR A 183 -14.21 -8.04 -4.04
CA THR A 183 -14.20 -8.49 -5.44
C THR A 183 -15.55 -9.03 -5.89
N TYR A 184 -15.67 -9.14 -7.22
CA TYR A 184 -16.80 -9.69 -7.92
C TYR A 184 -16.66 -11.22 -8.02
N GLU A 185 -17.75 -11.95 -7.79
CA GLU A 185 -17.80 -13.42 -7.90
C GLU A 185 -16.69 -14.14 -7.11
N ASP A 186 -16.21 -13.54 -6.02
CA ASP A 186 -15.13 -14.05 -5.19
C ASP A 186 -13.83 -14.37 -5.97
N LYS A 187 -13.66 -13.77 -7.16
CA LYS A 187 -12.45 -13.89 -8.00
C LYS A 187 -11.46 -12.78 -7.67
N LEU A 188 -10.17 -13.00 -7.88
CA LEU A 188 -9.17 -11.95 -7.74
C LEU A 188 -8.96 -11.19 -9.07
N PRO A 189 -8.73 -9.87 -9.04
CA PRO A 189 -8.37 -9.07 -10.21
C PRO A 189 -6.98 -9.44 -10.78
N PHE A 190 -6.23 -10.28 -10.08
CA PHE A 190 -4.93 -10.79 -10.48
C PHE A 190 -4.89 -12.31 -10.37
N LEU A 191 -3.88 -12.89 -11.00
CA LEU A 191 -3.52 -14.30 -10.89
C LEU A 191 -2.14 -14.40 -10.25
N TYR A 192 -1.90 -15.48 -9.53
CA TYR A 192 -0.55 -15.83 -9.11
C TYR A 192 0.27 -16.30 -10.32
N VAL A 193 1.51 -15.85 -10.39
CA VAL A 193 2.47 -16.37 -11.37
C VAL A 193 2.96 -17.72 -10.85
N SER A 194 2.92 -18.75 -11.67
CA SER A 194 3.46 -20.06 -11.29
C SER A 194 5.00 -20.05 -11.27
N LYS A 195 5.63 -20.99 -10.55
CA LYS A 195 7.09 -21.16 -10.58
C LYS A 195 7.60 -21.35 -12.01
N LYS A 196 6.89 -22.12 -12.84
CA LYS A 196 7.22 -22.34 -14.25
C LYS A 196 7.28 -21.03 -15.04
N GLU A 197 6.20 -20.26 -14.99
CA GLU A 197 6.11 -18.99 -15.72
C GLU A 197 7.19 -18.00 -15.29
N PHE A 198 7.48 -17.95 -13.99
CA PHE A 198 8.57 -17.14 -13.46
C PHE A 198 9.92 -17.56 -14.04
N LEU A 199 10.23 -18.85 -13.99
CA LEU A 199 11.52 -19.40 -14.45
C LEU A 199 11.71 -19.22 -15.95
N GLU A 200 10.68 -19.46 -16.76
CA GLU A 200 10.72 -19.27 -18.21
C GLU A 200 10.98 -17.80 -18.57
N LYS A 201 10.28 -16.87 -17.91
CA LYS A 201 10.53 -15.43 -18.11
C LYS A 201 11.93 -15.04 -17.63
N LYS A 202 12.37 -15.54 -16.48
CA LYS A 202 13.70 -15.24 -15.94
C LYS A 202 14.81 -15.77 -16.86
N ARG A 203 14.64 -16.96 -17.44
CA ARG A 203 15.56 -17.49 -18.46
C ARG A 203 15.68 -16.54 -19.65
N ALA A 204 14.56 -16.14 -20.23
CA ALA A 204 14.56 -15.21 -21.37
C ALA A 204 15.27 -13.90 -21.03
N LYS A 205 14.99 -13.34 -19.84
CA LYS A 205 15.63 -12.11 -19.36
C LYS A 205 17.13 -12.25 -19.13
N LEU A 206 17.59 -13.35 -18.54
CA LEU A 206 19.01 -13.60 -18.31
C LEU A 206 19.76 -13.78 -19.63
N THR A 207 19.18 -14.46 -20.61
CA THR A 207 19.76 -14.60 -21.96
C THR A 207 19.89 -13.24 -22.64
N ALA A 208 18.81 -12.45 -22.69
CA ALA A 208 18.84 -11.11 -23.28
C ALA A 208 19.81 -10.17 -22.55
N GLY A 209 19.81 -10.20 -21.21
CA GLY A 209 20.71 -9.41 -20.39
C GLY A 209 22.19 -9.76 -20.61
N LYS A 210 22.50 -11.05 -20.76
CA LYS A 210 23.85 -11.52 -21.11
C LYS A 210 24.31 -10.92 -22.43
N GLU A 211 23.48 -10.98 -23.47
CA GLU A 211 23.80 -10.42 -24.79
C GLU A 211 23.98 -8.89 -24.74
N GLN A 212 23.09 -8.19 -24.04
CA GLN A 212 23.18 -6.74 -23.86
C GLN A 212 24.49 -6.34 -23.17
N GLU A 213 24.86 -7.03 -22.09
CA GLU A 213 26.08 -6.74 -21.32
C GLU A 213 27.34 -7.02 -22.15
N ILE A 214 27.37 -8.11 -22.92
CA ILE A 214 28.46 -8.39 -23.87
C ILE A 214 28.60 -7.24 -24.87
N ASN A 215 27.49 -6.75 -25.42
CA ASN A 215 27.49 -5.66 -26.40
C ASN A 215 27.94 -4.33 -25.78
N THR A 216 27.48 -4.01 -24.57
CA THR A 216 27.91 -2.83 -23.81
C THR A 216 29.41 -2.88 -23.52
N ILE A 217 29.95 -4.00 -23.06
CA ILE A 217 31.39 -4.14 -22.80
C ILE A 217 32.19 -3.92 -24.09
N LYS A 218 31.75 -4.50 -25.21
CA LYS A 218 32.42 -4.34 -26.51
C LYS A 218 32.35 -2.91 -27.06
N SER A 219 31.26 -2.18 -26.82
CA SER A 219 31.05 -0.84 -27.40
C SER A 219 31.63 0.30 -26.53
N THR A 220 31.64 0.14 -25.21
CA THR A 220 31.97 1.25 -24.28
C THR A 220 33.46 1.35 -23.95
N TYR A 221 34.26 0.32 -24.24
CA TYR A 221 35.65 0.21 -23.80
C TYR A 221 36.67 0.27 -24.94
N THR A 222 36.56 1.21 -25.87
CA THR A 222 37.60 1.42 -26.91
C THR A 222 38.94 1.95 -26.36
N THR A 223 39.01 2.34 -25.08
CA THR A 223 40.18 2.97 -24.45
C THR A 223 40.92 2.11 -23.41
N ARG A 224 40.42 0.90 -23.09
CA ARG A 224 41.07 0.02 -22.08
C ARG A 224 41.96 -1.05 -22.70
N PRO A 225 43.00 -1.54 -22.00
CA PRO A 225 43.77 -2.70 -22.45
C PRO A 225 42.89 -3.92 -22.71
N LYS A 226 43.14 -4.64 -23.80
CA LYS A 226 42.36 -5.82 -24.22
C LYS A 226 42.21 -6.87 -23.11
N ALA A 227 43.29 -7.13 -22.36
CA ALA A 227 43.27 -8.11 -21.27
C ALA A 227 42.26 -7.76 -20.16
N GLU A 228 42.08 -6.47 -19.85
CA GLU A 228 41.07 -6.03 -18.88
C GLU A 228 39.66 -6.21 -19.42
N GLN A 229 39.45 -5.91 -20.71
CA GLN A 229 38.15 -6.13 -21.36
C GLN A 229 37.77 -7.62 -21.37
N ASP A 230 38.71 -8.49 -21.73
CA ASP A 230 38.51 -9.94 -21.75
C ASP A 230 38.20 -10.47 -20.33
N ALA A 231 38.91 -9.98 -19.31
CA ALA A 231 38.66 -10.36 -17.92
C ALA A 231 37.26 -9.90 -17.43
N MET A 232 36.84 -8.67 -17.78
CA MET A 232 35.50 -8.16 -17.46
C MET A 232 34.40 -8.96 -18.17
N LEU A 233 34.60 -9.25 -19.46
CA LEU A 233 33.68 -10.05 -20.26
C LEU A 233 33.52 -11.45 -19.67
N GLN A 234 34.62 -12.13 -19.37
CA GLN A 234 34.59 -13.46 -18.75
C GLN A 234 33.88 -13.44 -17.40
N LYS A 235 34.18 -12.46 -16.54
CA LYS A 235 33.52 -12.33 -15.24
C LYS A 235 32.01 -12.12 -15.38
N SER A 236 31.59 -11.26 -16.29
CA SER A 236 30.18 -10.97 -16.54
C SER A 236 29.45 -12.20 -17.10
N VAL A 237 29.98 -12.81 -18.15
CA VAL A 237 29.44 -14.01 -18.79
C VAL A 237 29.27 -15.15 -17.78
N LYS A 238 30.28 -15.38 -16.93
CA LYS A 238 30.23 -16.42 -15.89
C LYS A 238 29.09 -16.19 -14.89
N GLY A 239 28.81 -14.94 -14.52
CA GLY A 239 27.69 -14.61 -13.63
C GLY A 239 26.34 -14.98 -14.24
N PHE A 240 26.11 -14.60 -15.51
CA PHE A 240 24.88 -14.97 -16.23
C PHE A 240 24.75 -16.48 -16.44
N GLU A 241 25.84 -17.18 -16.78
CA GLU A 241 25.82 -18.63 -16.96
C GLU A 241 25.49 -19.37 -15.66
N ALA A 242 26.03 -18.93 -14.53
CA ALA A 242 25.69 -19.49 -13.23
C ALA A 242 24.21 -19.27 -12.88
N ALA A 243 23.66 -18.08 -13.13
CA ALA A 243 22.24 -17.78 -12.91
C ALA A 243 21.33 -18.60 -13.84
N LEU A 244 21.68 -18.74 -15.12
CA LEU A 244 20.95 -19.57 -16.09
C LEU A 244 20.96 -21.04 -15.68
N ALA A 245 22.11 -21.57 -15.23
CA ALA A 245 22.20 -22.94 -14.75
C ALA A 245 21.28 -23.20 -13.55
N LYS A 246 21.15 -22.25 -12.60
CA LYS A 246 20.19 -22.32 -11.50
C LYS A 246 18.74 -22.38 -12.00
N VAL A 247 18.39 -21.54 -12.97
CA VAL A 247 17.04 -21.54 -13.58
C VAL A 247 16.75 -22.87 -14.28
N GLU A 248 17.68 -23.39 -15.07
CA GLU A 248 17.54 -24.68 -15.75
C GLU A 248 17.45 -25.86 -14.77
N ALA A 249 18.13 -25.78 -13.61
CA ALA A 249 17.95 -26.76 -12.55
C ALA A 249 16.54 -26.72 -11.95
N TYR A 250 15.99 -25.53 -11.69
CA TYR A 250 14.63 -25.39 -11.17
C TYR A 250 13.55 -25.79 -12.18
N LEU A 251 13.78 -25.60 -13.49
CA LEU A 251 12.85 -26.03 -14.54
C LEU A 251 12.73 -27.56 -14.65
N LYS A 252 13.61 -28.32 -13.99
CA LYS A 252 13.54 -29.79 -13.89
C LYS A 252 12.76 -30.28 -12.68
N LEU A 253 12.23 -29.38 -11.85
CA LEU A 253 11.33 -29.76 -10.77
C LEU A 253 10.06 -30.44 -11.32
N PRO A 254 9.40 -31.30 -10.53
CA PRO A 254 8.12 -31.92 -10.89
C PRO A 254 7.05 -30.89 -11.28
N ASP A 255 6.11 -31.27 -12.16
CA ASP A 255 5.04 -30.38 -12.64
C ASP A 255 4.14 -29.86 -11.52
N ASP A 256 3.89 -30.66 -10.48
CA ASP A 256 3.12 -30.25 -9.30
C ASP A 256 3.86 -29.19 -8.47
N GLU A 257 5.19 -29.17 -8.48
CA GLU A 257 5.99 -28.10 -7.89
C GLU A 257 5.99 -26.85 -8.78
N LEU A 258 6.11 -27.04 -10.10
CA LEU A 258 6.20 -25.96 -11.08
C LEU A 258 4.89 -25.16 -11.24
N THR A 259 3.75 -25.78 -10.93
CA THR A 259 2.42 -25.12 -10.95
C THR A 259 2.11 -24.31 -9.71
N LYS A 260 2.87 -24.47 -8.61
CA LYS A 260 2.68 -23.67 -7.39
C LYS A 260 2.98 -22.19 -7.62
N PRO A 261 2.40 -21.28 -6.83
CA PRO A 261 2.74 -19.86 -6.87
C PRO A 261 4.24 -19.60 -6.68
N ALA A 262 4.78 -18.68 -7.48
CA ALA A 262 6.14 -18.20 -7.37
C ALA A 262 6.23 -17.17 -6.24
N VAL A 263 6.69 -17.65 -5.08
CA VAL A 263 7.08 -16.81 -3.95
C VAL A 263 8.60 -16.77 -3.92
N VAL A 264 9.17 -15.60 -4.17
CA VAL A 264 10.62 -15.45 -4.41
C VAL A 264 11.24 -14.40 -3.51
N LYS A 265 12.54 -14.51 -3.27
CA LYS A 265 13.37 -13.42 -2.73
C LYS A 265 14.67 -13.31 -3.52
N GLN A 266 15.27 -12.12 -3.49
CA GLN A 266 16.60 -11.92 -4.07
C GLN A 266 17.62 -12.84 -3.36
N ASP A 267 18.47 -13.52 -4.12
CA ASP A 267 19.59 -14.26 -3.54
C ASP A 267 20.62 -13.24 -2.96
N PRO A 268 20.91 -13.27 -1.64
CA PRO A 268 21.81 -12.30 -1.03
C PRO A 268 23.26 -12.42 -1.53
N ASN A 269 23.62 -13.55 -2.13
CA ASN A 269 24.96 -13.80 -2.66
C ASN A 269 25.04 -13.62 -4.19
N ASP A 270 23.90 -13.39 -4.85
CA ASP A 270 23.82 -13.34 -6.32
C ASP A 270 22.65 -12.46 -6.77
N PHE A 271 22.97 -11.23 -7.17
CA PHE A 271 21.97 -10.26 -7.62
C PHE A 271 21.23 -10.67 -8.91
N LEU A 272 21.74 -11.65 -9.68
CA LEU A 272 21.07 -12.15 -10.89
C LEU A 272 20.04 -13.23 -10.56
N SER A 273 20.13 -13.86 -9.40
CA SER A 273 19.35 -15.04 -9.02
C SER A 273 18.28 -14.74 -7.99
N HIS A 274 17.23 -15.57 -8.01
CA HIS A 274 16.17 -15.56 -7.01
C HIS A 274 16.07 -16.92 -6.35
N LEU A 275 15.68 -16.93 -5.08
CA LEU A 275 15.40 -18.13 -4.31
C LEU A 275 13.89 -18.27 -4.14
N PHE A 276 13.36 -19.48 -4.31
CA PHE A 276 12.00 -19.78 -3.89
C PHE A 276 11.93 -19.81 -2.36
N THR A 277 10.89 -19.19 -1.80
CA THR A 277 10.69 -19.08 -0.36
C THR A 277 9.20 -19.21 -0.02
N THR A 278 8.84 -18.98 1.25
CA THR A 278 7.46 -19.01 1.74
C THR A 278 6.88 -17.61 1.90
N PRO A 279 5.54 -17.43 1.89
CA PRO A 279 4.90 -16.13 2.13
C PRO A 279 5.23 -15.47 3.48
N ASP A 280 5.72 -16.25 4.44
CA ASP A 280 6.11 -15.76 5.77
C ASP A 280 7.52 -15.17 5.82
N ASP A 281 8.33 -15.35 4.77
CA ASP A 281 9.65 -14.73 4.70
C ASP A 281 9.51 -13.21 4.55
N ARG A 282 10.19 -12.46 5.43
CA ARG A 282 10.12 -10.98 5.46
C ARG A 282 10.58 -10.31 4.16
N PHE A 283 11.35 -11.02 3.33
CA PHE A 283 11.84 -10.55 2.04
C PHE A 283 11.11 -11.18 0.86
N ALA A 284 10.07 -11.97 1.11
CA ALA A 284 9.27 -12.57 0.05
C ALA A 284 8.62 -11.51 -0.84
N ASN A 285 8.55 -11.87 -2.11
CA ASN A 285 7.75 -11.25 -3.15
C ASN A 285 6.86 -12.36 -3.72
N ILE A 286 5.55 -12.22 -3.55
CA ILE A 286 4.55 -13.09 -4.15
C ILE A 286 4.27 -12.53 -5.54
N LEU A 287 4.68 -13.24 -6.59
CA LEU A 287 4.57 -12.73 -7.94
C LEU A 287 3.14 -12.86 -8.47
N ILE A 288 2.64 -11.77 -9.05
CA ILE A 288 1.29 -11.66 -9.59
C ILE A 288 1.30 -11.11 -11.03
N LYS A 289 0.23 -11.41 -11.75
CA LYS A 289 -0.06 -10.91 -13.10
C LYS A 289 -1.53 -10.52 -13.22
N PRO A 290 -1.92 -9.69 -14.19
CA PRO A 290 -3.32 -9.42 -14.48
C PRO A 290 -4.16 -10.68 -14.63
N ASN A 291 -5.41 -10.62 -14.15
CA ASN A 291 -6.45 -11.55 -14.57
C ASN A 291 -7.22 -10.92 -15.75
N PRO A 292 -6.91 -11.29 -17.02
CA PRO A 292 -7.57 -10.70 -18.19
C PRO A 292 -9.06 -11.04 -18.26
N GLY A 293 -9.50 -12.09 -17.56
CA GLY A 293 -10.89 -12.52 -17.49
C GLY A 293 -11.68 -11.89 -16.33
N TYR A 294 -11.07 -11.00 -15.53
CA TYR A 294 -11.75 -10.41 -14.38
C TYR A 294 -12.74 -9.31 -14.79
N PHE A 295 -12.32 -8.39 -15.67
CA PHE A 295 -13.16 -7.25 -16.05
C PHE A 295 -14.26 -7.64 -17.04
N ASN A 296 -15.49 -7.31 -16.68
CA ASN A 296 -16.61 -7.30 -17.58
C ASN A 296 -16.57 -6.03 -18.46
N LYS A 297 -16.11 -6.22 -19.71
CA LYS A 297 -16.01 -5.15 -20.71
C LYS A 297 -17.35 -4.58 -21.19
N LYS A 298 -18.48 -5.18 -20.79
CA LYS A 298 -19.83 -4.69 -21.13
C LYS A 298 -20.32 -3.60 -20.16
N LEU A 299 -19.68 -3.46 -19.00
CA LEU A 299 -20.00 -2.40 -18.05
C LEU A 299 -19.38 -1.06 -18.48
N PRO A 300 -19.99 0.07 -18.12
CA PRO A 300 -19.35 1.37 -18.22
C PRO A 300 -17.96 1.39 -17.56
N LEU A 301 -17.02 2.15 -18.11
CA LEU A 301 -15.67 2.28 -17.52
C LEU A 301 -15.72 2.83 -16.08
N SER A 302 -16.74 3.63 -15.78
CA SER A 302 -17.00 4.21 -14.45
C SER A 302 -17.63 3.23 -13.45
N SER A 303 -17.95 1.99 -13.83
CA SER A 303 -18.51 1.00 -12.91
C SER A 303 -17.42 0.39 -12.01
N PRO A 304 -17.64 0.28 -10.68
CA PRO A 304 -16.72 -0.42 -9.80
C PRO A 304 -16.78 -1.93 -10.07
N GLN A 305 -15.69 -2.54 -10.51
CA GLN A 305 -15.61 -3.99 -10.72
C GLN A 305 -14.85 -4.69 -9.59
N PHE A 306 -14.07 -3.93 -8.84
CA PHE A 306 -13.60 -4.27 -7.50
C PHE A 306 -13.38 -2.99 -6.71
N ILE A 307 -13.35 -3.10 -5.38
CA ILE A 307 -13.07 -1.98 -4.48
C ILE A 307 -11.91 -2.38 -3.57
N THR A 308 -10.95 -1.49 -3.45
CA THR A 308 -9.85 -1.60 -2.48
C THR A 308 -10.06 -0.57 -1.39
N VAL A 309 -10.00 -1.03 -0.14
CA VAL A 309 -9.94 -0.18 1.05
C VAL A 309 -8.54 -0.30 1.61
N VAL A 310 -7.82 0.81 1.74
CA VAL A 310 -6.49 0.90 2.37
C VAL A 310 -6.61 1.87 3.54
N LEU A 311 -6.38 1.39 4.75
CA LEU A 311 -6.24 2.22 5.94
C LEU A 311 -4.81 2.08 6.46
N GLN A 312 -4.07 3.17 6.46
CA GLN A 312 -2.69 3.18 6.94
C GLN A 312 -2.48 4.24 8.01
N GLY A 313 -1.52 4.04 8.90
CA GLY A 313 -1.16 5.03 9.91
C GLY A 313 -0.33 4.48 11.05
N ASP A 314 -0.01 5.37 11.99
CA ASP A 314 0.73 5.03 13.20
C ASP A 314 -0.25 4.61 14.30
N GLU A 315 -0.42 3.30 14.45
CA GLU A 315 -1.30 2.72 15.47
C GLU A 315 -0.78 2.90 16.91
N LYS A 316 0.51 3.23 17.07
CA LYS A 316 1.12 3.44 18.40
C LYS A 316 0.82 4.83 18.94
N ASN A 317 0.49 5.79 18.07
CA ASN A 317 -0.04 7.08 18.49
C ASN A 317 -1.47 6.89 19.04
N PRO A 318 -1.76 7.24 20.30
CA PRO A 318 -3.07 6.96 20.90
C PRO A 318 -4.26 7.58 20.16
N ILE A 319 -4.10 8.80 19.64
CA ILE A 319 -5.15 9.54 18.91
C ILE A 319 -5.39 8.90 17.55
N LEU A 320 -4.33 8.71 16.77
CA LEU A 320 -4.43 8.15 15.42
C LEU A 320 -4.80 6.66 15.45
N GLY A 321 -4.26 5.89 16.38
CA GLY A 321 -4.59 4.49 16.60
C GLY A 321 -6.07 4.30 16.96
N LYS A 322 -6.63 5.16 17.83
CA LYS A 322 -8.07 5.16 18.10
C LYS A 322 -8.88 5.50 16.84
N ALA A 323 -8.51 6.55 16.11
CA ALA A 323 -9.22 6.94 14.89
C ALA A 323 -9.21 5.82 13.83
N MET A 324 -8.08 5.14 13.66
CA MET A 324 -7.97 3.97 12.78
C MET A 324 -8.88 2.84 13.24
N LYS A 325 -8.86 2.47 14.52
CA LYS A 325 -9.71 1.41 15.08
C LYS A 325 -11.19 1.71 14.90
N ASP A 326 -11.61 2.93 15.22
CA ASP A 326 -12.99 3.38 15.07
C ASP A 326 -13.42 3.35 13.59
N MET A 327 -12.53 3.75 12.67
CA MET A 327 -12.78 3.65 11.23
C MET A 327 -12.96 2.19 10.79
N GLN A 328 -12.07 1.27 11.21
CA GLN A 328 -12.20 -0.15 10.87
C GLN A 328 -13.53 -0.75 11.32
N GLN A 329 -14.01 -0.36 12.51
CA GLN A 329 -15.28 -0.82 13.06
C GLN A 329 -16.48 -0.17 12.38
N GLY A 330 -16.35 1.09 11.93
CA GLY A 330 -17.42 1.85 11.30
C GLY A 330 -17.66 1.53 9.83
N LEU A 331 -16.69 0.96 9.12
CA LEU A 331 -16.80 0.70 7.68
C LEU A 331 -17.79 -0.43 7.36
N ASP A 332 -18.80 -0.11 6.56
CA ASP A 332 -19.79 -1.07 6.07
C ASP A 332 -19.33 -1.71 4.75
N PHE A 333 -18.57 -2.80 4.85
CA PHE A 333 -18.10 -3.55 3.69
C PHE A 333 -19.23 -4.16 2.85
N GLY A 334 -20.40 -4.43 3.46
CA GLY A 334 -21.57 -4.94 2.75
C GLY A 334 -22.12 -3.90 1.77
N LYS A 335 -22.25 -2.65 2.21
CA LYS A 335 -22.64 -1.53 1.35
C LYS A 335 -21.61 -1.28 0.25
N LEU A 336 -20.31 -1.37 0.55
CA LEU A 336 -19.26 -1.25 -0.46
C LEU A 336 -19.37 -2.37 -1.51
N LYS A 337 -19.51 -3.64 -1.09
CA LYS A 337 -19.70 -4.79 -2.00
C LYS A 337 -20.95 -4.62 -2.87
N ALA A 338 -22.02 -4.05 -2.33
CA ALA A 338 -23.25 -3.79 -3.07
C ALA A 338 -23.11 -2.71 -4.17
N MET A 339 -21.99 -1.99 -4.26
CA MET A 339 -21.71 -1.04 -5.35
C MET A 339 -21.06 -1.69 -6.57
N LEU A 340 -20.59 -2.94 -6.46
CA LEU A 340 -19.90 -3.61 -7.56
C LEU A 340 -20.86 -3.83 -8.74
N GLY A 341 -20.38 -3.52 -9.94
CA GLY A 341 -21.11 -3.66 -11.21
C GLY A 341 -22.16 -2.57 -11.49
N LYS A 342 -22.30 -1.57 -10.62
CA LYS A 342 -23.29 -0.49 -10.77
C LYS A 342 -22.85 0.67 -11.63
#